data_AF-A0A934K8S3-F1
#
_entry.id   AF-A0A934K8S3-F1
#
_cell.length_a   1.000
_cell.length_b   1.000
_cell.length_c   1.000
_cell.angle_alpha   90.00
_cell.angle_beta   90.00
_cell.angle_gamma   90.00
#
_symmetry.space_group_name_H-M   'P 1'
#
loop_
_entity.id
_entity.type
_entity.pdbx_description
1 polymer ?
#
loop_
_entity_poly.entity_id
_entity_poly.type
_entity_poly.pdbx_seq_one_letter_code
_entity_poly.pdbx_strand_id
1 'polypeptide(L)'
;MSEPIDPRVQIGHVHLRVADIDRSLAFYSGVLGFELKVRMGDQAAFISAGGYHHHIGLNTWESRGGTPPPPGSTGLYHHAILYPDRRALGDAYRRLLEAGWPISGAADHGVSEAIYLDDPDGIGVELYRDRPREEWPRTPDGEVAMYTRRLDLAGLLAEAAAAPAAPVGTGASPAPEGPKAGAAESGQS
;
A
#
# COMPACT_ATOMS: atom_id res chain seq x y z
N MET A 1 1.21 30.16 -18.95
CA MET A 1 0.78 28.84 -18.45
C MET A 1 1.90 27.88 -18.74
N SER A 2 2.34 27.10 -17.75
CA SER A 2 3.38 26.08 -17.95
C SER A 2 2.83 24.91 -18.77
N GLU A 3 3.66 24.29 -19.60
CA GLU A 3 3.27 23.04 -20.26
C GLU A 3 3.04 21.94 -19.22
N PRO A 4 2.07 21.03 -19.45
CA PRO A 4 1.90 19.84 -18.61
C PRO A 4 3.15 18.95 -18.61
N ILE A 5 3.41 18.27 -17.50
CA ILE A 5 4.45 17.22 -17.43
C ILE A 5 4.06 16.01 -18.29
N ASP A 6 5.03 15.18 -18.65
CA ASP A 6 4.80 13.97 -19.45
C ASP A 6 3.81 13.01 -18.75
N PRO A 7 2.77 12.51 -19.44
CA PRO A 7 1.73 11.66 -18.84
C PRO A 7 2.23 10.29 -18.36
N ARG A 8 3.47 9.91 -18.67
CA ARG A 8 4.09 8.66 -18.20
C ARG A 8 4.87 8.82 -16.90
N VAL A 9 4.99 10.03 -16.36
CA VAL A 9 5.62 10.25 -15.04
C VAL A 9 4.81 9.53 -13.97
N GLN A 10 5.50 8.79 -13.10
CA GLN A 10 4.89 8.01 -12.02
C GLN A 10 5.52 8.38 -10.68
N ILE A 11 4.77 8.15 -9.61
CA ILE A 11 5.32 8.16 -8.25
C ILE A 11 6.04 6.83 -8.03
N GLY A 12 7.35 6.90 -7.75
CA GLY A 12 8.18 5.70 -7.63
C GLY A 12 8.17 5.06 -6.24
N HIS A 13 8.11 5.86 -5.17
CA HIS A 13 8.13 5.44 -3.77
C HIS A 13 7.59 6.54 -2.85
N VAL A 14 7.24 6.17 -1.63
CA VAL A 14 6.87 7.09 -0.55
C VAL A 14 7.78 6.87 0.66
N HIS A 15 8.10 7.95 1.38
CA HIS A 15 8.79 7.87 2.67
C HIS A 15 7.83 8.27 3.79
N LEU A 16 7.69 7.38 4.77
CA LEU A 16 6.81 7.55 5.93
C LEU A 16 7.67 7.81 7.17
N ARG A 17 7.31 8.87 7.92
CA ARG A 17 7.88 9.14 9.23
C ARG A 17 7.21 8.25 10.25
N VAL A 18 8.00 7.43 10.94
CA VAL A 18 7.53 6.48 11.95
C VAL A 18 8.31 6.68 13.24
N ALA A 19 7.68 6.44 14.39
CA ALA A 19 8.34 6.63 15.66
C ALA A 19 9.36 5.53 15.99
N ASP A 20 9.17 4.33 15.44
CA ASP A 20 9.99 3.15 15.71
C ASP A 20 10.06 2.20 14.49
N ILE A 21 11.28 1.84 14.08
CA ILE A 21 11.51 0.99 12.90
C ILE A 21 11.08 -0.46 13.15
N ASP A 22 11.34 -1.01 14.33
CA ASP A 22 11.03 -2.41 14.61
C ASP A 22 9.52 -2.65 14.69
N ARG A 23 8.79 -1.73 15.33
CA ARG A 23 7.31 -1.74 15.35
C ARG A 23 6.73 -1.61 13.94
N SER A 24 7.31 -0.73 13.12
CA SER A 24 6.88 -0.56 11.73
C SER A 24 7.14 -1.80 10.90
N LEU A 25 8.33 -2.42 11.02
CA LEU A 25 8.65 -3.66 10.32
C LEU A 25 7.80 -4.85 10.79
N ALA A 26 7.45 -4.92 12.08
CA ALA A 26 6.53 -5.94 12.57
C ALA A 26 5.16 -5.87 11.85
N PHE A 27 4.69 -4.66 11.53
CA PHE A 27 3.47 -4.48 10.74
C PHE A 27 3.71 -4.69 9.23
N TYR A 28 4.55 -3.86 8.59
CA TYR A 28 4.67 -3.88 7.13
C TYR A 28 5.31 -5.18 6.60
N SER A 29 6.32 -5.72 7.28
CA SER A 29 6.93 -6.99 6.89
C SER A 29 6.26 -8.20 7.54
N GLY A 30 5.92 -8.11 8.83
CA GLY A 30 5.35 -9.24 9.56
C GLY A 30 3.88 -9.51 9.22
N VAL A 31 3.05 -8.48 9.08
CA VAL A 31 1.60 -8.63 8.81
C VAL A 31 1.31 -8.50 7.32
N LEU A 32 1.75 -7.40 6.68
CA LEU A 32 1.46 -7.18 5.26
C LEU A 32 2.36 -8.01 4.33
N GLY A 33 3.55 -8.41 4.79
CA GLY A 33 4.42 -9.33 4.06
C GLY A 33 5.40 -8.66 3.10
N PHE A 34 5.71 -7.37 3.27
CA PHE A 34 6.78 -6.72 2.51
C PHE A 34 8.16 -7.28 2.89
N GLU A 35 9.05 -7.40 1.92
CA GLU A 35 10.44 -7.77 2.13
C GLU A 35 11.27 -6.56 2.56
N LEU A 36 12.08 -6.73 3.61
CA LEU A 36 13.12 -5.76 3.95
C LEU A 36 14.25 -5.80 2.93
N LYS A 37 14.55 -4.66 2.32
CA LYS A 37 15.63 -4.52 1.32
C LYS A 37 16.89 -3.93 1.93
N VAL A 38 16.73 -2.85 2.69
CA VAL A 38 17.84 -2.14 3.37
C VAL A 38 17.38 -1.70 4.75
N ARG A 39 18.25 -1.85 5.75
CA ARG A 39 18.05 -1.30 7.10
C ARG A 39 19.25 -0.48 7.51
N MET A 40 18.99 0.70 8.07
CA MET A 40 19.99 1.63 8.59
C MET A 40 19.80 1.77 10.09
N GLY A 41 20.19 0.73 10.84
CA GLY A 41 20.01 0.67 12.28
C GLY A 41 18.56 0.90 12.69
N ASP A 42 18.35 1.94 13.50
CA ASP A 42 17.04 2.41 13.99
C ASP A 42 16.59 3.71 13.31
N GLN A 43 17.29 4.16 12.27
CA GLN A 43 16.99 5.43 11.59
C GLN A 43 16.08 5.25 10.38
N ALA A 44 16.27 4.16 9.63
CA ALA A 44 15.48 3.89 8.43
C ALA A 44 15.42 2.40 8.06
N ALA A 45 14.34 2.02 7.38
CA ALA A 45 14.19 0.73 6.72
C ALA A 45 13.45 0.92 5.39
N PHE A 46 13.89 0.20 4.36
CA PHE A 46 13.34 0.26 3.01
C PHE A 46 12.77 -1.09 2.65
N ILE A 47 11.50 -1.11 2.24
CA ILE A 47 10.74 -2.34 2.02
C ILE A 47 10.11 -2.39 0.63
N SER A 48 9.97 -3.59 0.06
CA SER A 48 9.30 -3.81 -1.23
C SER A 48 8.73 -5.22 -1.39
N ALA A 49 8.07 -5.45 -2.52
CA ALA A 49 7.68 -6.78 -2.98
C ALA A 49 8.30 -7.02 -4.37
N GLY A 50 8.49 -8.29 -4.75
CA GLY A 50 8.88 -8.67 -6.11
C GLY A 50 10.26 -8.18 -6.56
N GLY A 51 11.18 -7.90 -5.62
CA GLY A 51 12.55 -7.49 -5.96
C GLY A 51 12.75 -6.01 -6.32
N TYR A 52 11.71 -5.16 -6.24
CA TYR A 52 11.83 -3.72 -6.46
C TYR A 52 12.77 -3.07 -5.43
N HIS A 53 13.42 -1.94 -5.77
CA HIS A 53 14.43 -1.31 -4.89
C HIS A 53 13.83 -0.89 -3.53
N HIS A 54 12.72 -0.16 -3.55
CA HIS A 54 11.82 0.04 -2.39
C HIS A 54 10.50 0.68 -2.85
N HIS A 55 9.38 0.25 -2.29
CA HIS A 55 8.10 0.97 -2.43
C HIS A 55 7.92 1.98 -1.30
N ILE A 56 8.30 1.59 -0.09
CA ILE A 56 8.12 2.38 1.14
C ILE A 56 9.46 2.51 1.86
N GLY A 57 9.84 3.74 2.18
CA GLY A 57 10.93 4.07 3.10
C GLY A 57 10.38 4.48 4.46
N LEU A 58 10.59 3.68 5.49
CA LEU A 58 10.25 3.97 6.88
C LEU A 58 11.44 4.72 7.50
N ASN A 59 11.22 5.89 8.11
CA ASN A 59 12.30 6.66 8.73
C ASN A 59 11.89 7.28 10.06
N THR A 60 12.83 7.38 11.01
CA THR A 60 12.62 8.03 12.31
C THR A 60 13.16 9.46 12.35
N TRP A 61 13.55 10.02 11.20
CA TRP A 61 14.09 11.38 11.12
C TRP A 61 13.02 12.36 11.59
N GLU A 62 13.35 13.17 12.61
CA GLU A 62 12.43 14.11 13.26
C GLU A 62 11.17 13.48 13.87
N SER A 63 11.14 12.17 14.08
CA SER A 63 9.92 11.45 14.52
C SER A 63 10.18 10.34 15.54
N ARG A 64 11.45 10.03 15.85
CA ARG A 64 11.82 8.99 16.83
C ARG A 64 11.10 9.17 18.18
N GLY A 65 10.39 8.13 18.60
CA GLY A 65 9.61 8.15 19.85
C GLY A 65 8.45 9.16 19.85
N GLY A 66 8.11 9.72 18.68
CA GLY A 66 7.04 10.68 18.51
C GLY A 66 5.64 10.04 18.57
N THR A 67 4.64 10.88 18.35
CA THR A 67 3.22 10.49 18.32
C THR A 67 2.56 10.95 17.03
N PRO A 68 1.45 10.33 16.60
CA PRO A 68 0.70 10.77 15.43
C PRO A 68 0.27 12.25 15.57
N PRO A 69 0.13 12.99 14.45
CA PRO A 69 -0.33 14.36 14.49
C PRO A 69 -1.75 14.47 15.10
N PRO A 70 -2.08 15.57 15.80
CA PRO A 70 -3.42 15.76 16.35
C PRO A 70 -4.51 15.75 15.26
N PRO A 71 -5.74 15.31 15.57
CA PRO A 71 -6.88 15.39 14.65
C PRO A 71 -7.08 16.80 14.08
N GLY A 72 -7.39 16.89 12.79
CA GLY A 72 -7.58 18.18 12.10
C GLY A 72 -6.29 18.86 11.62
N SER A 73 -5.14 18.21 11.80
CA SER A 73 -3.87 18.64 11.19
C SER A 73 -3.84 18.31 9.70
N THR A 74 -3.12 19.11 8.91
CA THR A 74 -2.77 18.74 7.54
C THR A 74 -1.73 17.62 7.52
N GLY A 75 -1.78 16.76 6.50
CA GLY A 75 -0.88 15.62 6.39
C GLY A 75 -1.31 14.65 5.30
N LEU A 76 -0.58 13.53 5.21
CA LEU A 76 -0.98 12.41 4.36
C LEU A 76 -2.26 11.79 4.92
N TYR A 77 -3.32 11.71 4.11
CA TYR A 77 -4.57 11.06 4.53
C TYR A 77 -4.43 9.54 4.53
N HIS A 78 -4.04 8.95 3.39
CA HIS A 78 -3.58 7.57 3.30
C HIS A 78 -2.65 7.38 2.10
N HIS A 79 -1.98 6.23 2.06
CA HIS A 79 -1.36 5.70 0.84
C HIS A 79 -2.02 4.37 0.47
N ALA A 80 -2.13 4.09 -0.82
CA ALA A 80 -2.83 2.92 -1.33
C ALA A 80 -1.86 1.87 -1.89
N ILE A 81 -2.10 0.61 -1.55
CA ILE A 81 -1.36 -0.57 -2.00
C ILE A 81 -2.29 -1.40 -2.89
N LEU A 82 -1.95 -1.45 -4.18
CA LEU A 82 -2.70 -2.20 -5.19
C LEU A 82 -2.31 -3.68 -5.18
N TYR A 83 -3.29 -4.55 -4.98
CA TYR A 83 -3.19 -5.99 -5.12
C TYR A 83 -3.61 -6.44 -6.52
N PRO A 84 -2.99 -7.51 -7.07
CA PRO A 84 -3.23 -7.93 -8.44
C PRO A 84 -4.65 -8.47 -8.68
N ASP A 85 -5.28 -9.03 -7.64
CA ASP A 85 -6.61 -9.60 -7.72
C ASP A 85 -7.32 -9.62 -6.36
N ARG A 86 -8.60 -10.03 -6.39
CA ARG A 86 -9.46 -10.12 -5.21
C ARG A 86 -8.96 -11.17 -4.20
N ARG A 87 -8.35 -12.25 -4.67
CA ARG A 87 -7.79 -13.31 -3.82
C ARG A 87 -6.61 -12.79 -3.01
N ALA A 88 -5.69 -12.07 -3.64
CA ALA A 88 -4.52 -11.48 -3.00
C ALA A 88 -4.91 -10.41 -1.97
N LEU A 89 -5.93 -9.59 -2.26
CA LEU A 89 -6.53 -8.69 -1.27
C LEU A 89 -7.15 -9.46 -0.10
N GLY A 90 -7.84 -10.57 -0.36
CA GLY A 90 -8.39 -11.45 0.67
C GLY A 90 -7.33 -12.12 1.53
N ASP A 91 -6.20 -12.53 0.94
CA ASP A 91 -5.05 -13.05 1.67
C ASP A 91 -4.45 -11.99 2.62
N ALA A 92 -4.35 -10.73 2.18
CA ALA A 92 -3.92 -9.63 3.04
C ALA A 92 -4.92 -9.37 4.18
N TYR A 93 -6.22 -9.38 3.89
CA TYR A 93 -7.26 -9.24 4.91
C TYR A 93 -7.22 -10.36 5.96
N ARG A 94 -7.02 -11.61 5.52
CA ARG A 94 -6.85 -12.76 6.42
C ARG A 94 -5.67 -12.55 7.37
N ARG A 95 -4.51 -12.08 6.87
CA ARG A 95 -3.34 -11.79 7.72
C ARG A 95 -3.62 -10.72 8.76
N LEU A 96 -4.36 -9.67 8.41
CA LEU A 96 -4.79 -8.65 9.38
C LEU A 96 -5.65 -9.26 10.49
N LEU A 97 -6.61 -10.12 10.15
CA LEU A 97 -7.45 -10.81 11.13
C LEU A 97 -6.64 -11.75 12.04
N GLU A 98 -5.73 -12.53 11.46
CA GLU A 98 -4.84 -13.44 12.22
C GLU A 98 -3.92 -12.69 13.19
N ALA A 99 -3.46 -11.49 12.79
CA ALA A 99 -2.68 -10.60 13.64
C ALA A 99 -3.52 -9.81 14.66
N GLY A 100 -4.85 -9.88 14.59
CA GLY A 100 -5.75 -9.06 15.39
C GLY A 100 -5.67 -7.56 15.09
N TRP A 101 -5.25 -7.18 13.88
CA TRP A 101 -5.11 -5.79 13.47
C TRP A 101 -6.46 -5.20 13.03
N PRO A 102 -6.93 -4.09 13.63
CA PRO A 102 -8.23 -3.53 13.31
C PRO A 102 -8.22 -2.87 11.93
N ILE A 103 -9.34 -2.97 11.22
CA ILE A 103 -9.64 -2.14 10.04
C ILE A 103 -10.48 -0.93 10.47
N SER A 104 -10.22 0.22 9.87
CA SER A 104 -11.00 1.45 10.07
C SER A 104 -12.20 1.53 9.12
N GLY A 105 -12.18 0.76 8.02
CA GLY A 105 -13.32 0.64 7.10
C GLY A 105 -13.08 -0.35 5.97
N ALA A 106 -14.12 -0.63 5.20
CA ALA A 106 -14.02 -1.38 3.95
C ALA A 106 -15.18 -0.99 3.01
N ALA A 107 -14.89 -0.86 1.72
CA ALA A 107 -15.87 -0.39 0.75
C ALA A 107 -15.73 -1.11 -0.60
N ASP A 108 -16.88 -1.31 -1.24
CA ASP A 108 -16.99 -1.60 -2.66
C ASP A 108 -17.34 -0.31 -3.39
N HIS A 109 -16.45 0.12 -4.28
CA HIS A 109 -16.63 1.34 -5.08
C HIS A 109 -17.21 1.10 -6.47
N GLY A 110 -17.49 -0.16 -6.81
CA GLY A 110 -17.93 -0.58 -8.14
C GLY A 110 -16.81 -0.66 -9.19
N VAL A 111 -15.76 0.15 -9.02
CA VAL A 111 -14.52 0.10 -9.83
C VAL A 111 -13.37 -0.58 -9.09
N SER A 112 -13.41 -0.58 -7.77
CA SER A 112 -12.41 -1.17 -6.88
C SER A 112 -13.07 -1.71 -5.60
N GLU A 113 -12.39 -2.62 -4.93
CA GLU A 113 -12.71 -3.03 -3.55
C GLU A 113 -11.54 -2.66 -2.65
N ALA A 114 -11.82 -2.05 -1.51
CA ALA A 114 -10.81 -1.46 -0.64
C ALA A 114 -11.05 -1.79 0.85
N ILE A 115 -9.95 -1.92 1.58
CA ILE A 115 -9.87 -2.05 3.03
C ILE A 115 -9.02 -0.89 3.56
N TYR A 116 -9.56 -0.17 4.53
CA TYR A 116 -8.90 0.95 5.19
C TYR A 116 -8.47 0.53 6.59
N LEU A 117 -7.28 0.94 6.97
CA LEU A 117 -6.68 0.71 8.28
C LEU A 117 -5.63 1.77 8.56
N ASP A 118 -5.19 1.83 9.80
CA ASP A 118 -4.06 2.66 10.19
C ASP A 118 -2.86 1.78 10.50
N ASP A 119 -1.66 2.25 10.14
CA ASP A 119 -0.41 1.62 10.55
C ASP A 119 -0.10 1.88 12.04
N PRO A 120 1.00 1.34 12.60
CA PRO A 120 1.31 1.52 14.03
C PRO A 120 1.50 2.97 14.49
N ASP A 121 1.73 3.89 13.55
CA ASP A 121 1.95 5.32 13.77
C ASP A 121 0.72 6.14 13.33
N GLY A 122 -0.43 5.51 13.10
CA GLY A 122 -1.68 6.18 12.75
C GLY A 122 -1.70 6.71 11.32
N ILE A 123 -0.80 6.25 10.45
CA ILE A 123 -0.79 6.64 9.04
C ILE A 123 -1.81 5.78 8.30
N GLY A 124 -2.73 6.44 7.59
CA GLY A 124 -3.74 5.75 6.81
C GLY A 124 -3.13 4.86 5.73
N VAL A 125 -3.63 3.63 5.65
CA VAL A 125 -3.30 2.64 4.62
C VAL A 125 -4.59 2.21 3.95
N GLU A 126 -4.57 2.15 2.62
CA GLU A 126 -5.62 1.53 1.81
C GLU A 126 -5.04 0.29 1.14
N LEU A 127 -5.61 -0.88 1.40
CA LEU A 127 -5.34 -2.10 0.63
C LEU A 127 -6.48 -2.26 -0.36
N TYR A 128 -6.19 -2.25 -1.65
CA TYR A 128 -7.25 -2.29 -2.65
C TYR A 128 -6.88 -3.15 -3.85
N ARG A 129 -7.91 -3.53 -4.60
CA ARG A 129 -7.78 -4.12 -5.93
C ARG A 129 -8.72 -3.41 -6.88
N ASP A 130 -8.30 -3.25 -8.12
CA ASP A 130 -9.19 -2.79 -9.20
C ASP A 130 -10.03 -3.95 -9.74
N ARG A 131 -11.25 -3.65 -10.16
CA ARG A 131 -12.01 -4.55 -11.04
C ARG A 131 -11.52 -4.40 -12.47
N PRO A 132 -11.64 -5.45 -13.31
CA PRO A 132 -11.50 -5.30 -14.75
C PRO A 132 -12.35 -4.13 -15.26
N ARG A 133 -11.78 -3.29 -16.13
CA ARG A 133 -12.44 -2.05 -16.60
C ARG A 133 -13.75 -2.31 -17.33
N GLU A 134 -13.90 -3.50 -17.88
CA GLU A 134 -15.08 -3.99 -18.57
C GLU A 134 -16.25 -4.21 -17.61
N GLU A 135 -15.97 -4.44 -16.32
CA GLU A 135 -16.98 -4.65 -15.27
C GLU A 135 -17.40 -3.33 -14.60
N TRP A 136 -16.76 -2.21 -14.93
CA TRP A 136 -17.03 -0.94 -14.27
C TRP A 136 -18.46 -0.47 -14.59
N PRO A 137 -19.24 -0.06 -13.57
CA PRO A 137 -20.59 0.44 -13.78
C PRO A 137 -20.55 1.69 -14.65
N ARG A 138 -21.50 1.78 -15.60
CA ARG A 138 -21.63 2.92 -16.50
C ARG A 138 -23.05 3.48 -16.49
N THR A 139 -23.16 4.80 -16.63
CA THR A 139 -24.43 5.48 -16.91
C THR A 139 -24.90 5.15 -18.34
N PRO A 140 -26.18 5.42 -18.69
CA PRO A 140 -26.66 5.28 -20.06
C PRO A 140 -25.84 6.06 -21.10
N ASP A 141 -25.22 7.17 -20.68
CA ASP A 141 -24.36 8.01 -21.54
C ASP A 141 -22.91 7.49 -21.63
N GLY A 142 -22.59 6.38 -20.96
CA GLY A 142 -21.29 5.70 -21.04
C GLY A 142 -20.27 6.12 -19.99
N GLU A 143 -20.59 7.10 -19.14
CA GLU A 143 -19.72 7.59 -18.07
C GLU A 143 -19.61 6.60 -16.91
N VAL A 144 -18.46 6.56 -16.23
CA VAL A 144 -18.24 5.67 -15.08
C VAL A 144 -19.12 6.08 -13.91
N ALA A 145 -19.93 5.16 -13.39
CA ALA A 145 -20.89 5.37 -12.32
C ALA A 145 -20.40 4.74 -11.00
N MET A 146 -19.36 5.32 -10.39
CA MET A 146 -18.85 4.87 -9.09
C MET A 146 -19.94 4.97 -8.00
N TYR A 147 -19.88 4.07 -7.04
CA TYR A 147 -20.71 4.09 -5.84
C TYR A 147 -19.85 3.86 -4.59
N THR A 148 -20.47 3.86 -3.41
CA THR A 148 -19.83 3.38 -2.18
C THR A 148 -20.83 2.47 -1.47
N ARG A 149 -20.51 1.18 -1.40
CA ARG A 149 -21.31 0.16 -0.71
C ARG A 149 -20.45 -0.59 0.28
N ARG A 150 -21.11 -1.31 1.19
CA ARG A 150 -20.43 -2.23 2.10
C ARG A 150 -19.74 -3.34 1.31
N LEU A 151 -18.46 -3.56 1.57
CA LEU A 151 -17.71 -4.66 1.00
C LEU A 151 -18.16 -6.00 1.61
N ASP A 152 -18.30 -7.03 0.78
CA ASP A 152 -18.52 -8.41 1.24
C ASP A 152 -17.21 -9.04 1.73
N LEU A 153 -16.90 -8.78 3.01
CA LEU A 153 -15.70 -9.29 3.69
C LEU A 153 -15.71 -10.82 3.85
N ALA A 154 -16.88 -11.44 4.00
CA ALA A 154 -16.99 -12.89 4.12
C ALA A 154 -16.66 -13.55 2.77
N GLY A 155 -17.22 -13.04 1.68
CA GLY A 155 -16.87 -13.48 0.33
C GLY A 155 -15.41 -13.18 -0.02
N LEU A 156 -14.83 -12.08 0.48
CA LEU A 156 -13.41 -11.79 0.29
C LEU A 156 -12.50 -12.81 0.98
N LEU A 157 -12.82 -13.23 2.21
CA LEU A 157 -12.08 -14.28 2.91
C LEU A 157 -12.23 -15.65 2.24
N ALA A 158 -13.41 -15.94 1.71
CA ALA A 158 -13.67 -17.20 1.01
C ALA A 158 -12.77 -17.36 -0.24
N GLU A 159 -12.57 -16.28 -1.01
CA GLU A 159 -11.65 -16.27 -2.16
C GLU A 159 -10.21 -16.65 -1.75
N ALA A 160 -9.72 -16.12 -0.63
CA ALA A 160 -8.38 -16.42 -0.13
C ALA A 160 -8.18 -17.92 0.15
N ALA A 161 -9.21 -18.61 0.63
CA ALA A 161 -9.17 -20.02 1.00
C ALA A 161 -9.31 -21.00 -0.19
N ALA A 162 -9.81 -20.54 -1.35
CA ALA A 162 -10.29 -21.42 -2.42
C ALA A 162 -9.19 -22.06 -3.31
N ALA A 163 -7.90 -21.76 -3.12
CA ALA A 163 -6.82 -22.37 -3.88
C ALA A 163 -5.62 -22.75 -2.99
N PRO A 164 -4.92 -23.87 -3.26
CA PRO A 164 -3.63 -24.11 -2.62
C PRO A 164 -2.72 -22.92 -2.92
N ALA A 165 -1.90 -22.51 -1.94
CA ALA A 165 -0.93 -21.44 -2.12
C ALA A 165 -0.09 -21.75 -3.36
N ALA A 166 -0.35 -21.04 -4.47
CA ALA A 166 0.60 -21.01 -5.55
C ALA A 166 1.92 -20.53 -4.94
N PRO A 167 3.07 -21.15 -5.27
CA PRO A 167 4.34 -20.53 -4.90
C PRO A 167 4.27 -19.08 -5.38
N VAL A 168 4.74 -18.14 -4.55
CA VAL A 168 4.89 -16.73 -4.93
C VAL A 168 5.65 -16.73 -6.25
N GLY A 169 4.90 -16.61 -7.34
CA GLY A 169 5.44 -16.74 -8.67
C GLY A 169 6.31 -15.53 -8.86
N THR A 170 7.57 -15.74 -9.23
CA THR A 170 8.48 -14.71 -9.74
C THR A 170 8.00 -14.14 -11.09
N GLY A 171 6.70 -14.24 -11.40
CA GLY A 171 6.04 -13.62 -12.52
C GLY A 171 5.96 -12.13 -12.26
N ALA A 172 7.10 -11.47 -12.44
CA ALA A 172 7.14 -10.04 -12.68
C ALA A 172 6.20 -9.75 -13.85
N SER A 173 5.04 -9.16 -13.57
CA SER A 173 4.55 -8.14 -14.47
C SER A 173 5.70 -7.14 -14.59
N PRO A 174 6.14 -6.75 -15.80
CA PRO A 174 7.28 -5.86 -15.91
C PRO A 174 6.99 -4.66 -15.03
N ALA A 175 7.81 -4.47 -14.00
CA ALA A 175 7.80 -3.21 -13.28
C ALA A 175 7.84 -2.13 -14.36
N PRO A 176 7.04 -1.05 -14.26
CA PRO A 176 7.35 0.10 -15.08
C PRO A 176 8.84 0.37 -14.86
N GLU A 177 9.62 0.47 -15.94
CA GLU A 177 11.06 0.73 -15.85
C GLU A 177 11.23 2.03 -15.05
N GLY A 178 11.41 1.88 -13.74
CA GLY A 178 11.59 2.99 -12.83
C GLY A 178 12.89 3.69 -13.23
N PRO A 179 12.97 5.01 -13.09
CA PRO A 179 14.21 5.71 -13.36
C PRO A 179 15.30 5.09 -12.49
N LYS A 180 16.40 4.66 -13.12
CA LYS A 180 17.61 4.25 -12.40
C LYS A 180 17.98 5.41 -11.48
N ALA A 181 17.83 5.21 -10.17
CA ALA A 181 18.19 6.22 -9.19
C ALA A 181 19.67 6.56 -9.38
N GLY A 182 19.95 7.80 -9.79
CA GLY A 182 21.29 8.36 -9.71
C GLY A 182 21.71 8.35 -8.25
N ALA A 183 22.90 7.81 -7.98
CA ALA A 183 23.50 7.87 -6.66
C ALA A 183 23.62 9.34 -6.24
N ALA A 184 22.86 9.75 -5.22
CA ALA A 184 23.13 10.99 -4.52
C ALA A 184 24.39 10.77 -3.69
N GLU A 185 25.50 11.36 -4.15
CA GLU A 185 26.75 11.42 -3.42
C GLU A 185 26.54 12.12 -2.07
N SER A 186 27.18 11.54 -1.05
CA SER A 186 27.34 12.09 0.28
C SER A 186 27.95 13.49 0.25
N GLY A 187 27.19 14.49 0.68
CA GLY A 187 27.70 15.82 1.01
C GLY A 187 27.88 15.97 2.52
N GLN A 188 29.13 15.89 2.97
CA GLN A 188 29.57 16.34 4.30
C GLN A 188 29.38 17.85 4.45
N SER A 189 28.85 18.28 5.60
CA SER A 189 29.36 19.39 6.44
C SER A 189 28.58 19.40 7.76
#